data_AF-A0AAI9TJU0-F1
#
_entry.id   AF-A0AAI9TJU0-F1
#
_cell.length_a   1.000
_cell.length_b   1.000
_cell.length_c   1.000
_cell.angle_alpha   90.00
_cell.angle_beta   90.00
_cell.angle_gamma   90.00
#
_symmetry.space_group_name_H-M   'P 1'
#
loop_
_entity.id
_entity.type
_entity.pdbx_description
1 polymer ?
#
loop_
_entity_poly.entity_id
_entity_poly.type
_entity_poly.pdbx_seq_one_letter_code
_entity_poly.pdbx_strand_id
1 'polypeptide(L)'
;MLRQMFDPPLPPHLSFHLSITDSALVLLLRTLESTALNHTPTAFSSDISLTGFSLRDRIFGSRAPTHDEAGSLFQWHGEEVSVKEKVRVESQDPSLMAVMAKLSALEHEVMRCVAALRVLMGEEDTESEA
;
A
#
# COMPACT_ATOMS: atom_id res chain seq x y z
N MET A 1 20.87 4.99 -0.10
CA MET A 1 20.15 6.28 -0.21
C MET A 1 19.05 6.41 0.86
N LEU A 2 18.12 5.46 1.00
CA LEU A 2 17.05 5.52 2.03
C LEU A 2 17.54 5.64 3.49
N ARG A 3 18.65 5.00 3.87
CA ARG A 3 19.20 5.09 5.25
C ARG A 3 19.63 6.49 5.70
N GLN A 4 19.85 7.43 4.79
CA GLN A 4 20.23 8.81 5.12
C GLN A 4 19.04 9.78 5.14
N MET A 5 17.82 9.31 4.83
CA MET A 5 16.62 10.15 4.80
C MET A 5 15.95 10.29 6.17
N PHE A 6 16.29 9.42 7.12
CA PHE A 6 15.70 9.37 8.45
C PHE A 6 16.78 9.57 9.50
N ASP A 7 16.54 10.51 10.41
CA ASP A 7 17.36 10.74 11.60
C ASP A 7 16.42 10.85 12.81
N PRO A 8 16.35 9.84 13.70
CA PRO A 8 17.15 8.62 13.71
C PRO A 8 16.79 7.64 12.57
N PRO A 9 17.66 6.66 12.25
CA PRO A 9 17.34 5.64 11.25
C PRO A 9 16.06 4.87 11.63
N LEU A 10 15.34 4.43 10.60
CA LEU A 10 14.10 3.67 10.79
C LEU A 10 14.32 2.40 11.64
N PRO A 11 13.37 2.05 12.53
CA PRO A 11 13.40 0.78 13.24
C PRO A 11 13.44 -0.43 12.28
N PRO A 12 14.07 -1.55 12.66
CA PRO A 12 14.32 -2.69 11.76
C PRO A 12 13.06 -3.39 11.25
N HIS A 13 11.96 -3.32 12.00
CA HIS A 13 10.67 -3.93 11.66
C HIS A 13 9.61 -2.90 11.29
N LEU A 14 10.04 -1.74 10.79
CA LEU A 14 9.15 -0.71 10.26
C LEU A 14 9.38 -0.57 8.76
N SER A 15 8.33 -0.89 7.99
CA SER A 15 8.32 -0.68 6.55
C SER A 15 7.71 0.69 6.24
N PHE A 16 8.45 1.50 5.48
CA PHE A 16 8.06 2.82 5.02
C PHE A 16 7.96 2.79 3.49
N HIS A 17 6.79 3.12 2.95
CA HIS A 17 6.57 3.21 1.51
C HIS A 17 5.80 4.48 1.16
N LEU A 18 6.40 5.33 0.32
CA LEU A 18 5.79 6.56 -0.18
C LEU A 18 5.66 6.46 -1.69
N SER A 19 4.45 6.64 -2.21
CA SER A 19 4.15 6.56 -3.65
C SER A 19 3.16 7.63 -4.08
N ILE A 20 3.08 7.85 -5.39
CA ILE A 20 2.00 8.63 -6.00
C ILE A 20 0.95 7.65 -6.54
N THR A 21 -0.31 7.85 -6.19
CA THR A 21 -1.44 7.06 -6.70
C THR A 21 -2.64 7.99 -6.85
N ASP A 22 -3.32 7.94 -7.99
CA ASP A 22 -4.50 8.75 -8.28
C ASP A 22 -4.34 10.26 -7.99
N SER A 23 -3.20 10.82 -8.38
CA SER A 23 -2.83 12.23 -8.08
C SER A 23 -2.69 12.58 -6.59
N ALA A 24 -2.54 11.58 -5.72
CA ALA A 24 -2.29 11.77 -4.30
C ALA A 24 -0.93 11.18 -3.91
N LEU A 25 -0.30 11.79 -2.91
CA LEU A 25 0.79 11.17 -2.19
C LEU A 25 0.21 10.19 -1.19
N VAL A 26 0.59 8.92 -1.31
CA VAL A 26 0.18 7.84 -0.42
C VAL A 26 1.37 7.38 0.39
N LEU A 27 1.31 7.62 1.69
CA LEU A 27 2.24 7.08 2.66
C LEU A 27 1.65 5.81 3.28
N LEU A 28 2.43 4.74 3.28
CA LEU A 28 2.07 3.48 3.87
C LEU A 28 3.15 3.04 4.87
N LEU A 29 2.78 3.06 6.15
CA LEU A 29 3.60 2.54 7.23
C LEU A 29 3.08 1.18 7.66
N ARG A 30 4.00 0.22 7.83
CA ARG A 30 3.66 -1.09 8.38
C ARG A 30 4.62 -1.47 9.49
N THR A 31 4.08 -2.01 10.57
CA THR A 31 4.89 -2.70 11.58
C THR A 31 4.93 -4.19 11.26
N LEU A 32 6.11 -4.77 11.30
CA LEU A 32 6.38 -6.16 10.94
C LEU A 32 6.65 -6.97 12.21
N GLU A 33 6.24 -8.23 12.23
CA GLU A 33 6.56 -9.17 13.30
C GLU A 33 7.22 -10.43 12.70
N SER A 34 8.23 -10.97 13.38
CA SER A 34 8.94 -12.18 12.92
C SER A 34 8.12 -13.43 13.22
N THR A 35 7.95 -14.30 12.22
CA THR A 35 7.24 -15.57 12.38
C THR A 35 8.07 -16.64 13.08
N ALA A 36 9.41 -16.47 13.12
CA ALA A 36 10.33 -17.47 13.70
C ALA A 36 10.08 -17.72 15.20
N LEU A 37 9.52 -16.75 15.92
CA LEU A 37 9.16 -16.86 17.34
C LEU A 37 7.85 -17.64 17.58
N ASN A 38 7.03 -17.87 16.55
CA ASN A 38 5.73 -18.53 16.68
C ASN A 38 5.78 -20.05 16.41
N HIS A 39 6.90 -20.60 15.94
CA HIS A 39 7.03 -22.02 15.62
C HIS A 39 7.50 -22.91 16.78
N THR A 40 7.92 -22.35 17.90
CA THR A 40 8.00 -23.12 19.15
C THR A 40 6.60 -23.21 19.76
N PRO A 41 6.02 -24.41 19.97
CA PRO A 41 4.78 -24.55 20.71
C PRO A 41 5.08 -24.24 22.18
N THR A 42 5.12 -22.95 22.54
CA THR A 42 5.14 -22.54 23.93
C THR A 42 3.73 -22.78 24.46
N ALA A 43 3.53 -23.93 25.10
CA ALA A 43 2.32 -24.35 25.78
C ALA A 43 1.92 -23.46 26.98
N PHE A 44 2.45 -22.25 27.09
CA PHE A 44 2.04 -21.24 28.06
C PHE A 44 1.87 -19.92 27.34
N SER A 45 0.60 -19.61 27.07
CA SER A 45 0.15 -18.28 26.68
C SER A 45 0.81 -17.23 27.58
N SER A 46 1.61 -16.36 27.00
CA SER A 46 2.14 -15.17 27.66
C SER A 46 1.06 -14.08 27.73
N ASP A 47 -0.11 -14.44 28.26
CA ASP A 47 -1.22 -13.52 28.57
C ASP A 47 -1.08 -12.90 29.97
N ILE A 48 0.09 -13.04 30.62
CA ILE A 48 0.40 -12.35 31.88
C ILE A 48 1.48 -11.32 31.58
N SER A 49 1.06 -10.22 30.97
CA SER A 49 1.80 -8.96 31.03
C SER A 49 1.93 -8.56 32.51
N LEU A 50 3.17 -8.52 33.02
CA LEU A 50 3.52 -8.00 34.35
C LEU A 50 3.41 -6.46 34.44
N THR A 51 2.61 -5.84 33.58
CA THR A 51 2.17 -4.45 33.70
C THR A 51 0.65 -4.46 33.64
N GLY A 52 0.00 -3.91 34.67
CA GLY A 52 -1.43 -4.04 34.94
C GLY A 52 -2.38 -3.34 33.97
N PHE A 53 -2.15 -3.44 32.66
CA PHE A 53 -2.94 -2.78 31.62
C PHE A 53 -3.65 -3.74 30.64
N SER A 54 -3.32 -5.05 30.60
CA SER A 54 -3.89 -5.98 29.60
C SER A 54 -5.33 -6.48 29.83
N LEU A 55 -5.99 -6.14 30.94
CA LEU A 55 -7.37 -6.56 31.18
C LEU A 55 -8.42 -5.71 30.44
N ARG A 56 -8.04 -4.55 29.88
CA ARG A 56 -8.99 -3.67 29.17
C ARG A 56 -9.10 -3.96 27.67
N ASP A 57 -8.05 -4.46 27.02
CA ASP A 57 -8.09 -4.72 25.57
C ASP A 57 -9.06 -5.85 25.19
N ARG A 58 -9.30 -6.81 26.09
CA ARG A 58 -10.29 -7.89 25.89
C ARG A 58 -11.75 -7.46 26.16
N ILE A 59 -11.98 -6.40 26.93
CA ILE A 59 -13.33 -5.92 27.27
C ILE A 59 -13.79 -4.82 26.30
N PHE A 60 -12.86 -4.01 25.77
CA PHE A 60 -13.16 -2.92 24.85
C PHE A 60 -12.82 -3.21 23.38
N GLY A 61 -12.46 -4.45 23.06
CA GLY A 61 -12.42 -4.93 21.68
C GLY A 61 -11.50 -4.13 20.78
N SER A 62 -10.20 -4.11 21.07
CA SER A 62 -9.21 -3.67 20.07
C SER A 62 -9.03 -4.78 19.03
N ARG A 63 -10.09 -5.07 18.25
CA ARG A 63 -9.92 -5.76 16.98
C ARG A 63 -9.11 -4.80 16.12
N ALA A 64 -7.80 -5.02 16.06
CA ALA A 64 -6.94 -4.33 15.10
C ALA A 64 -7.67 -4.40 13.75
N PRO A 65 -7.86 -3.27 13.04
CA PRO A 65 -8.52 -3.28 11.75
C PRO A 65 -7.88 -4.37 10.92
N THR A 66 -8.68 -5.35 10.52
CA THR A 66 -8.27 -6.43 9.63
C THR A 66 -7.87 -5.76 8.32
N HIS A 67 -6.58 -5.48 8.18
CA HIS A 67 -6.03 -4.94 6.96
C HIS A 67 -5.99 -6.06 5.93
N ASP A 68 -6.08 -5.69 4.66
CA ASP A 68 -6.02 -6.56 3.48
C ASP A 68 -4.82 -7.53 3.46
N GLU A 69 -3.72 -7.18 4.14
CA GLU A 69 -2.50 -8.00 4.20
C GLU A 69 -2.40 -8.86 5.48
N ALA A 70 -3.41 -8.84 6.36
CA ALA A 70 -3.39 -9.58 7.62
C ALA A 70 -3.30 -11.09 7.36
N GLY A 71 -2.26 -11.73 7.90
CA GLY A 71 -2.00 -13.16 7.73
C GLY A 71 -1.18 -13.53 6.49
N SER A 72 -0.75 -12.56 5.68
CA SER A 72 0.23 -12.79 4.61
C SER A 72 1.65 -12.78 5.17
N LEU A 73 2.48 -13.71 4.68
CA LEU A 73 3.90 -13.82 5.03
C LEU A 73 4.75 -13.18 3.93
N PHE A 74 5.74 -12.40 4.34
CA PHE A 74 6.63 -11.66 3.46
C PHE A 74 8.08 -11.92 3.85
N GLN A 75 8.99 -11.83 2.88
CA GLN A 75 10.42 -11.90 3.17
C GLN A 75 10.99 -10.49 3.37
N TRP A 76 11.52 -10.22 4.56
CA TRP A 76 12.07 -8.93 4.97
C TRP A 76 13.47 -9.11 5.52
N HIS A 77 14.47 -8.53 4.85
CA HIS A 77 15.88 -8.64 5.23
C HIS A 77 16.36 -10.09 5.49
N GLY A 78 15.77 -11.08 4.80
CA GLY A 78 16.10 -12.49 4.94
C GLY A 78 15.27 -13.25 5.98
N GLU A 79 14.42 -12.56 6.74
CA GLU A 79 13.48 -13.14 7.70
C GLU A 79 12.08 -13.22 7.11
N GLU A 80 11.31 -14.23 7.51
CA GLU A 80 9.88 -14.30 7.21
C GLU A 80 9.10 -13.52 8.28
N VAL A 81 8.31 -12.56 7.83
CA VAL A 81 7.57 -11.62 8.68
C VAL A 81 6.12 -11.51 8.24
N SER A 82 5.24 -11.23 9.19
CA SER A 82 3.85 -10.81 8.93
C SER A 82 3.66 -9.33 9.24
N VAL A 83 2.66 -8.71 8.60
CA VAL A 83 2.27 -7.33 8.91
C VAL A 83 1.36 -7.35 10.13
N LYS A 84 1.79 -6.66 11.19
CA LYS A 84 1.02 -6.54 12.42
C LYS A 84 0.04 -5.37 12.36
N GLU A 85 0.53 -4.21 11.96
CA GLU A 85 -0.27 -3.00 11.79
C GLU A 85 0.05 -2.33 10.46
N LYS A 86 -0.98 -1.75 9.82
CA LYS A 86 -0.87 -1.01 8.56
C LYS A 86 -1.57 0.34 8.71
N VAL A 87 -0.83 1.42 8.50
CA VAL A 87 -1.36 2.79 8.51
C VAL A 87 -1.16 3.38 7.12
N ARG A 88 -2.28 3.73 6.46
CA ARG A 88 -2.28 4.42 5.17
C ARG A 88 -2.70 5.86 5.38
N VAL A 89 -1.85 6.79 4.97
CA VAL A 89 -2.14 8.22 4.94
C VAL A 89 -2.14 8.65 3.48
N GLU A 90 -3.16 9.38 3.08
CA GLU A 90 -3.28 9.94 1.74
C GLU A 90 -3.38 11.45 1.82
N SER A 91 -2.62 12.13 0.97
CA SER A 91 -2.67 13.57 0.82
C SER A 91 -2.89 13.90 -0.66
N GLN A 92 -4.02 14.55 -0.93
CA GLN A 92 -4.30 15.07 -2.27
C GLN A 92 -3.35 16.23 -2.58
N ASP A 93 -2.80 16.23 -3.78
CA ASP A 93 -1.89 17.28 -4.25
C ASP A 93 -2.49 18.00 -5.47
N PRO A 94 -2.81 19.31 -5.37
CA PRO A 94 -3.39 20.07 -6.49
C PRO A 94 -2.52 20.11 -7.74
N SER A 95 -1.19 20.03 -7.60
CA SER A 95 -0.27 20.04 -8.75
C SER A 95 -0.32 18.69 -9.48
N LEU A 96 -0.35 17.57 -8.75
CA LEU A 96 -0.54 16.24 -9.33
C LEU A 96 -1.91 16.13 -10.01
N MET A 97 -2.97 16.67 -9.39
CA MET A 97 -4.30 16.72 -10.01
C MET A 97 -4.28 17.52 -11.33
N ALA A 98 -3.61 18.67 -11.34
CA ALA A 98 -3.48 19.48 -12.55
C ALA A 98 -2.67 18.76 -13.64
N VAL A 99 -1.63 18.01 -13.28
CA VAL A 99 -0.87 17.17 -14.21
C VAL A 99 -1.77 16.09 -14.80
N MET A 100 -2.51 15.36 -13.97
CA MET A 100 -3.44 14.33 -14.43
C MET A 100 -4.49 14.90 -15.38
N ALA A 101 -5.11 16.04 -15.04
CA ALA A 101 -6.09 16.69 -15.90
C ALA A 101 -5.51 17.08 -17.27
N LYS A 102 -4.27 17.59 -17.31
CA LYS A 102 -3.58 17.93 -18.56
C LYS A 102 -3.24 16.69 -19.38
N LEU A 103 -2.79 15.62 -18.74
CA LEU A 103 -2.49 14.36 -19.42
C LEU A 103 -3.75 13.74 -20.01
N SER A 104 -4.87 13.72 -19.28
CA SER A 104 -6.16 13.24 -19.80
C SER A 104 -6.67 14.09 -20.97
N ALA A 105 -6.55 15.42 -20.89
CA ALA A 105 -6.91 16.28 -22.02
C ALA A 105 -6.06 16.00 -23.27
N LEU A 106 -4.75 15.79 -23.08
CA LEU A 106 -3.84 15.43 -24.17
C LEU A 106 -4.19 14.05 -24.75
N GLU A 107 -4.49 13.07 -23.90
CA GLU A 107 -4.90 11.73 -24.31
C GLU A 107 -6.13 11.80 -25.23
N HIS A 108 -7.16 12.56 -24.85
CA HIS A 108 -8.36 12.76 -25.67
C HIS A 108 -8.04 13.40 -27.03
N GLU A 109 -7.15 14.39 -27.06
CA GLU A 109 -6.76 15.04 -28.31
C GLU A 109 -6.00 14.07 -29.22
N VAL A 110 -5.05 13.30 -28.67
CA VAL A 110 -4.30 12.29 -29.41
C VAL A 110 -5.25 11.22 -29.94
N MET A 111 -6.19 10.72 -29.13
CA MET A 111 -7.20 9.77 -29.58
C MET A 111 -8.06 10.33 -30.72
N ARG A 112 -8.42 11.61 -30.67
CA ARG A 112 -9.16 12.28 -31.76
C ARG A 112 -8.33 12.36 -33.04
N CYS A 113 -7.05 12.69 -32.94
CA CYS A 113 -6.14 12.68 -34.08
C CYS A 113 -5.98 11.27 -34.68
N VAL A 114 -5.82 10.25 -33.83
CA VAL A 114 -5.73 8.85 -34.26
C VAL A 114 -7.01 8.44 -34.99
N ALA A 115 -8.19 8.75 -34.45
CA ALA A 115 -9.47 8.46 -35.09
C ALA A 115 -9.59 9.15 -36.46
N ALA A 116 -9.21 10.42 -36.57
CA ALA A 116 -9.21 11.14 -37.85
C ALA A 116 -8.24 10.51 -38.87
N LEU A 117 -7.08 10.05 -38.43
CA LEU A 117 -6.11 9.36 -39.30
C LEU A 117 -6.62 8.00 -39.78
N ARG A 118 -7.28 7.21 -38.91
CA ARG A 118 -7.91 5.94 -39.31
C ARG A 118 -8.91 6.14 -40.45
N VAL A 119 -9.79 7.15 -40.31
CA VAL A 119 -10.76 7.52 -41.35
C VAL A 119 -10.04 7.89 -42.66
N LEU A 120 -8.96 8.68 -42.61
CA LEU A 120 -8.17 9.04 -43.79
C LEU A 120 -7.51 7.82 -44.45
N MET A 121 -7.04 6.88 -43.64
CA MET A 121 -6.39 5.66 -44.10
C MET A 121 -7.37 4.63 -44.67
N GLY A 122 -8.68 4.90 -44.61
CA GLY A 122 -9.70 3.96 -45.06
C GLY A 122 -9.82 2.73 -44.15
N GLU A 123 -9.30 2.81 -42.92
CA GLU A 123 -9.64 1.88 -41.85
C GLU A 123 -11.04 2.27 -41.36
N GLU A 124 -12.06 1.90 -42.14
CA GLU A 124 -13.41 1.79 -41.62
C GLU A 124 -13.39 0.65 -40.60
N ASP A 125 -13.98 0.83 -39.42
CA ASP A 125 -14.11 -0.22 -38.43
C ASP A 125 -14.83 -1.41 -39.10
N THR A 126 -14.08 -2.41 -39.55
CA THR A 126 -14.61 -3.66 -40.09
C THR A 126 -15.16 -4.49 -38.94
N GLU A 127 -16.18 -3.98 -38.27
CA GLU A 127 -16.93 -4.65 -37.22
C GLU A 127 -18.41 -4.43 -37.47
N SER A 128 -18.88 -4.91 -38.62
CA SER A 128 -20.31 -5.12 -38.92
C SER A 128 -20.44 -6.10 -40.10
N GLU A 129 -20.23 -7.38 -39.83
CA GLU A 129 -20.93 -8.58 -40.38
C GLU A 129 -20.04 -9.83 -40.28
N ALA A 130 -20.26 -10.63 -39.24
CA ALA A 130 -20.29 -12.10 -39.28
C ALA A 130 -20.88 -12.64 -37.96
#